data_AF-A0A536CC14-F1
#
_entry.id   AF-A0A536CC14-F1
#
_cell.length_a   1.000
_cell.length_b   1.000
_cell.length_c   1.000
_cell.angle_alpha   90.00
_cell.angle_beta   90.00
_cell.angle_gamma   90.00
#
_symmetry.space_group_name_H-M   'P 1'
#
loop_
_entity.id
_entity.type
_entity.pdbx_description
1 polymer ?
#
loop_
_entity_poly.entity_id
_entity_poly.type
_entity_poly.pdbx_seq_one_letter_code
_entity_poly.pdbx_strand_id
1 'polypeptide(L)'
;MRWLAVTITVAVLVGTAGTPIEARAFDATKIDASFLTEVLAAPTADFDVIVRSVPSDSDKHADRATARRIEAAAKSVTKQGGSLKHALAIVGAVSARLKGVQVLKLTRDNDVDYVAKDQQLRAQFDPALDSAKAQTPGILEVNAPQVWSQLGVTGQGVGVAIVDSGVYPHPDLAGRIVASIDFTTASPTVSSTSTGDPGGHGTHVAGLVAGDGTLSGGAYTGVAPRANIINVRVIDATGSSNVSTILRGLQWVLANRNAYNIRVVNMSLGATPTGSYKSDFMATAAEVLNFAGVTVVVSAGNTGPLAGTVTTPATDPYVVTVGALDDNGTSLPFDDLMTVFSSRGRTVFDNLSKPDLVAPGRKMISLRSPGSELDTLFPDRQVVATGALTANYYRLSGTSMAAPVVTGVIALMVERNPALLPAQIKKRLKSSATALTFGTPFDRGAGLVNAYKAVSSVDPGREFAPDRVSDAFAKDMRKFIEGQPFVWRDLTYHGGVDSAGTSWEGVTWENVSWDAVTWENVTWEGFTWEGVTWEGVTWEAVTWQSTDQQSTGAQSGTGTSWDPVD
;
A
#
# COMPACT_ATOMS: atom_id res chain seq x y z
N MET A 1 20.16 -55.50 -7.28
CA MET A 1 19.88 -55.47 -5.83
C MET A 1 21.13 -54.96 -5.10
N ARG A 2 21.14 -53.67 -4.76
CA ARG A 2 22.18 -53.05 -3.92
C ARG A 2 21.46 -52.31 -2.81
N TRP A 3 21.72 -52.73 -1.58
CA TRP A 3 21.18 -52.15 -0.36
C TRP A 3 21.83 -50.78 -0.13
N LEU A 4 21.03 -49.71 -0.06
CA LEU A 4 21.48 -48.42 0.47
C LEU A 4 21.15 -48.39 1.96
N ALA A 5 22.18 -48.37 2.80
CA ALA A 5 22.06 -48.12 4.23
C ALA A 5 21.67 -46.65 4.45
N VAL A 6 20.50 -46.43 5.02
CA VAL A 6 20.07 -45.11 5.52
C VAL A 6 20.64 -44.96 6.92
N THR A 7 21.67 -44.13 7.07
CA THR A 7 22.18 -43.71 8.38
C THR A 7 21.23 -42.63 8.93
N ILE A 8 20.35 -43.02 9.86
CA ILE A 8 19.53 -42.07 10.61
C ILE A 8 20.41 -41.49 11.71
N THR A 9 20.87 -40.25 11.54
CA THR A 9 21.47 -39.46 12.62
C THR A 9 20.34 -38.95 13.51
N VAL A 10 20.07 -39.66 14.61
CA VAL A 10 19.20 -39.14 15.69
C VAL A 10 19.98 -38.05 16.41
N ALA A 11 19.67 -36.78 16.11
CA ALA A 11 20.10 -35.66 16.93
C ALA A 11 19.32 -35.70 18.25
N VAL A 12 19.96 -36.18 19.31
CA VAL A 12 19.45 -36.03 20.67
C VAL A 12 19.59 -34.55 21.05
N LEU A 13 18.49 -33.80 21.00
CA LEU A 13 18.38 -32.49 21.61
C LEU A 13 18.45 -32.67 23.13
N VAL A 14 19.62 -32.42 23.71
CA VAL A 14 19.75 -32.21 25.16
C VAL A 14 19.19 -30.83 25.47
N GLY A 15 17.89 -30.77 25.74
CA GLY A 15 17.24 -29.56 26.23
C GLY A 15 17.77 -29.23 27.62
N THR A 16 18.47 -28.11 27.75
CA THR A 16 18.69 -27.51 29.06
C THR A 16 17.35 -26.94 29.50
N ALA A 17 16.70 -27.61 30.46
CA ALA A 17 15.45 -27.14 31.03
C ALA A 17 15.72 -25.82 31.78
N GLY A 18 15.44 -24.71 31.12
CA GLY A 18 15.33 -23.41 31.78
C GLY A 18 14.24 -23.47 32.85
N THR A 19 14.47 -22.83 33.98
CA THR A 19 13.47 -22.67 35.05
C THR A 19 12.13 -22.22 34.46
N PRO A 20 11.00 -22.84 34.81
CA PRO A 20 9.70 -22.46 34.29
C PRO A 20 9.41 -21.00 34.66
N ILE A 21 9.22 -20.16 33.64
CA ILE A 21 8.80 -18.77 33.81
C ILE A 21 7.34 -18.81 34.26
N GLU A 22 7.05 -18.36 35.48
CA GLU A 22 5.68 -18.36 36.03
C GLU A 22 4.72 -17.52 35.17
N ALA A 23 3.46 -17.94 35.05
CA ALA A 23 2.42 -17.27 34.25
C ALA A 23 2.10 -15.81 34.66
N ARG A 24 2.64 -15.33 35.79
CA ARG A 24 2.56 -13.91 36.23
C ARG A 24 3.72 -13.04 35.73
N ALA A 25 4.67 -13.60 34.99
CA ALA A 25 5.91 -12.92 34.61
C ALA A 25 5.80 -12.04 33.35
N PHE A 26 4.73 -12.16 32.56
CA PHE A 26 4.53 -11.44 31.30
C PHE A 26 3.03 -11.27 30.98
N ASP A 27 2.70 -10.32 30.11
CA ASP A 27 1.36 -10.19 29.51
C ASP A 27 1.35 -10.87 28.14
N ALA A 28 0.60 -11.97 28.00
CA ALA A 28 0.51 -12.74 26.77
C ALA A 28 -0.34 -12.06 25.69
N THR A 29 -1.16 -11.06 26.05
CA THR A 29 -2.05 -10.37 25.11
C THR A 29 -1.32 -9.33 24.26
N LYS A 30 -0.16 -8.87 24.74
CA LYS A 30 0.67 -7.83 24.11
C LYS A 30 1.81 -8.40 23.26
N ILE A 31 1.80 -9.70 22.96
CA ILE A 31 2.85 -10.35 22.17
C ILE A 31 2.24 -11.34 21.17
N ASP A 32 2.83 -11.42 19.98
CA ASP A 32 2.48 -12.45 18.99
C ASP A 32 2.62 -13.86 19.60
N ALA A 33 1.60 -14.71 19.43
CA ALA A 33 1.54 -16.01 20.08
C ALA A 33 2.64 -16.97 19.62
N SER A 34 2.99 -16.93 18.33
CA SER A 34 4.09 -17.74 17.81
C SER A 34 5.43 -17.26 18.35
N PHE A 35 5.61 -15.94 18.44
CA PHE A 35 6.82 -15.34 18.97
C PHE A 35 6.98 -15.56 20.48
N LEU A 36 5.89 -15.49 21.25
CA LEU A 36 5.90 -15.82 22.67
C LEU A 36 6.45 -17.23 22.92
N THR A 37 6.04 -18.19 22.09
CA THR A 37 6.52 -19.58 22.17
C THR A 37 8.05 -19.65 21.95
N GLU A 38 8.57 -18.93 20.96
CA GLU A 38 10.01 -18.87 20.70
C GLU A 38 10.79 -18.24 21.86
N VAL A 39 10.27 -17.14 22.40
CA VAL A 39 10.90 -16.39 23.50
C VAL A 39 10.95 -17.21 24.78
N LEU A 40 9.88 -17.96 25.10
CA LEU A 40 9.84 -18.87 26.25
C LEU A 40 10.80 -20.04 26.08
N ALA A 41 11.00 -20.54 24.86
CA ALA A 41 11.92 -21.63 24.56
C ALA A 41 13.40 -21.20 24.64
N ALA A 42 13.72 -19.94 24.33
CA ALA A 42 15.08 -19.43 24.31
C ALA A 42 15.21 -18.06 25.03
N PRO A 43 15.01 -18.02 26.37
CA PRO A 43 14.90 -16.76 27.12
C PRO A 43 16.18 -15.91 27.12
N THR A 44 17.36 -16.52 26.91
CA THR A 44 18.64 -15.82 26.89
C THR A 44 19.11 -15.42 25.49
N ALA A 45 18.44 -15.88 24.43
CA ALA A 45 18.78 -15.56 23.05
C ALA A 45 18.37 -14.13 22.69
N ASP A 46 19.12 -13.50 21.78
CA ASP A 46 18.79 -12.20 21.21
C ASP A 46 17.76 -12.37 20.08
N PHE A 47 16.74 -11.52 20.09
CA PHE A 47 15.70 -11.44 19.08
C PHE A 47 15.63 -10.03 18.51
N ASP A 48 15.49 -9.94 17.19
CA ASP A 48 15.05 -8.71 16.54
C ASP A 48 13.52 -8.62 16.65
N VAL A 49 13.03 -7.47 17.13
CA VAL A 49 11.62 -7.26 17.48
C VAL A 49 11.10 -5.92 16.98
N ILE A 50 9.78 -5.83 16.82
CA ILE A 50 9.04 -4.59 16.58
C ILE A 50 8.14 -4.35 17.78
N VAL A 51 8.23 -3.15 18.35
CA VAL A 51 7.53 -2.75 19.57
C VAL A 51 6.66 -1.55 19.28
N ARG A 52 5.35 -1.71 19.38
CA ARG A 52 4.35 -0.64 19.24
C ARG A 52 3.95 -0.13 20.62
N SER A 53 3.87 1.19 20.75
CA SER A 53 3.38 1.82 21.97
C SER A 53 1.86 2.02 21.96
N VAL A 54 1.28 2.21 23.13
CA VAL A 54 -0.13 2.58 23.27
C VAL A 54 -0.40 3.95 22.62
N PRO A 55 -1.53 4.12 21.90
CA PRO A 55 -2.02 5.43 21.49
C PRO A 55 -2.15 6.42 22.67
N SER A 56 -1.64 7.64 22.54
CA SER A 56 -2.00 8.72 23.46
C SER A 56 -3.22 9.47 22.93
N ASP A 57 -4.33 9.43 23.66
CA ASP A 57 -5.58 10.14 23.32
C ASP A 57 -5.50 11.65 23.55
N SER A 58 -4.38 12.15 24.09
CA SER A 58 -4.25 13.53 24.56
C SER A 58 -3.90 14.55 23.47
N ASP A 59 -3.45 14.12 22.29
CA ASP A 59 -2.91 15.02 21.25
C ASP A 59 -3.84 15.13 20.03
N LYS A 60 -4.37 16.34 19.82
CA LYS A 60 -5.22 16.68 18.65
C LYS A 60 -4.45 16.72 17.31
N HIS A 61 -3.12 16.61 17.33
CA HIS A 61 -2.27 16.65 16.13
C HIS A 61 -1.58 15.30 15.89
N ALA A 62 -1.90 14.66 14.77
CA ALA A 62 -1.47 13.30 14.43
C ALA A 62 0.06 13.11 14.39
N ASP A 63 0.81 14.11 13.90
CA ASP A 63 2.27 14.02 13.79
C ASP A 63 2.95 14.03 15.17
N ARG A 64 2.48 14.87 16.09
CA ARG A 64 2.99 14.92 17.48
C ARG A 64 2.63 13.66 18.25
N ALA A 65 1.42 13.13 18.03
CA ALA A 65 1.00 11.86 18.60
C ALA A 65 1.91 10.70 18.13
N THR A 66 2.25 10.67 16.84
CA THR A 66 3.13 9.63 16.26
C THR A 66 4.56 9.73 16.79
N ALA A 67 5.13 10.94 16.87
CA ALA A 67 6.47 11.15 17.43
C ALA A 67 6.58 10.68 18.88
N ARG A 68 5.58 11.00 19.71
CA ARG A 68 5.51 10.54 21.11
C ARG A 68 5.38 9.03 21.24
N ARG A 69 4.63 8.38 20.35
CA ARG A 69 4.54 6.91 20.31
C ARG A 69 5.90 6.27 20.08
N ILE A 70 6.66 6.76 19.11
CA ILE A 70 8.02 6.29 18.82
C ILE A 70 8.92 6.49 20.04
N GLU A 71 8.87 7.67 20.66
CA GLU A 71 9.66 7.98 21.86
C GLU A 71 9.31 7.07 23.05
N ALA A 72 8.01 6.84 23.29
CA ALA A 72 7.54 5.94 24.34
C ALA A 72 8.01 4.51 24.11
N ALA A 73 7.83 3.97 22.89
CA ALA A 73 8.32 2.63 22.54
C ALA A 73 9.85 2.53 22.70
N ALA A 74 10.59 3.54 22.24
CA ALA A 74 12.05 3.61 22.38
C ALA A 74 12.50 3.62 23.85
N LYS A 75 11.79 4.38 24.69
CA LYS A 75 12.04 4.47 26.13
C LYS A 75 11.76 3.13 26.83
N SER A 76 10.68 2.45 26.49
CA SER A 76 10.37 1.12 27.04
C SER A 76 11.42 0.08 26.64
N VAL A 77 11.88 0.08 25.38
CA VAL A 77 12.96 -0.81 24.92
C VAL A 77 14.27 -0.56 25.68
N THR A 78 14.70 0.70 25.77
CA THR A 78 15.96 1.08 26.43
C THR A 78 15.92 0.81 27.93
N LYS A 79 14.78 1.04 28.59
CA LYS A 79 14.53 0.69 30.00
C LYS A 79 14.72 -0.80 30.29
N GLN A 80 14.40 -1.69 29.34
CA GLN A 80 14.62 -3.13 29.47
C GLN A 80 16.05 -3.56 29.07
N GLY A 81 16.90 -2.63 28.63
CA GLY A 81 18.28 -2.90 28.20
C GLY A 81 18.38 -3.41 26.75
N GLY A 82 17.40 -3.11 25.90
CA GLY A 82 17.45 -3.40 24.47
C GLY A 82 18.23 -2.35 23.68
N SER A 83 18.65 -2.72 22.47
CA SER A 83 19.29 -1.81 21.52
C SER A 83 18.33 -1.41 20.40
N LEU A 84 18.16 -0.12 20.18
CA LEU A 84 17.27 0.41 19.14
C LEU A 84 17.92 0.27 17.76
N LYS A 85 17.11 -0.02 16.74
CA LYS A 85 17.53 -0.11 15.34
C LYS A 85 16.91 1.02 14.53
N HIS A 86 15.58 1.02 14.36
CA HIS A 86 14.90 2.00 13.51
C HIS A 86 13.57 2.49 14.10
N ALA A 87 13.25 3.76 13.85
CA ALA A 87 11.92 4.30 14.08
C ALA A 87 10.99 3.93 12.91
N LEU A 88 9.78 3.44 13.24
CA LEU A 88 8.76 2.97 12.32
C LEU A 88 7.47 3.77 12.53
N ALA A 89 7.51 5.05 12.16
CA ALA A 89 6.42 6.01 12.35
C ALA A 89 5.11 5.56 11.68
N ILE A 90 5.18 4.91 10.51
CA ILE A 90 4.00 4.43 9.77
C ILE A 90 3.13 3.46 10.59
N VAL A 91 3.70 2.79 11.59
CA VAL A 91 2.98 1.88 12.50
C VAL A 91 3.10 2.29 13.97
N GLY A 92 3.63 3.49 14.26
CA GLY A 92 3.85 3.98 15.62
C GLY A 92 4.73 3.05 16.47
N ALA A 93 5.77 2.48 15.87
CA ALA A 93 6.62 1.46 16.49
C ALA A 93 8.11 1.78 16.39
N VAL A 94 8.93 0.99 17.07
CA VAL A 94 10.38 0.92 16.89
C VAL A 94 10.82 -0.51 16.63
N SER A 95 11.83 -0.71 15.78
CA SER A 95 12.55 -1.98 15.72
C SER A 95 13.75 -1.95 16.66
N ALA A 96 14.01 -3.07 17.31
CA ALA A 96 15.03 -3.20 18.34
C ALA A 96 15.56 -4.63 18.43
N ARG A 97 16.67 -4.80 19.16
CA ARG A 97 17.20 -6.10 19.56
C ARG A 97 17.16 -6.24 21.07
N LEU A 98 16.54 -7.33 21.54
CA LEU A 98 16.27 -7.63 22.94
C LEU A 98 16.46 -9.13 23.20
N LYS A 99 16.93 -9.49 24.39
CA LYS A 99 16.91 -10.87 24.87
C LYS A 99 15.48 -11.33 25.14
N GLY A 100 15.22 -12.63 25.01
CA GLY A 100 13.89 -13.20 25.29
C GLY A 100 13.31 -12.77 26.65
N VAL A 101 14.10 -12.83 27.72
CA VAL A 101 13.68 -12.35 29.06
C VAL A 101 13.35 -10.85 29.11
N GLN A 102 13.99 -10.03 28.28
CA GLN A 102 13.71 -8.59 28.20
C GLN A 102 12.40 -8.34 27.43
N VAL A 103 12.15 -9.13 26.38
CA VAL A 103 10.87 -9.12 25.64
C VAL A 103 9.70 -9.43 26.58
N LEU A 104 9.82 -10.48 27.41
CA LEU A 104 8.76 -10.84 28.37
C LEU A 104 8.51 -9.74 29.42
N LYS A 105 9.54 -9.01 29.84
CA LYS A 105 9.37 -7.86 30.74
C LYS A 105 8.72 -6.68 30.03
N LEU A 106 9.03 -6.49 28.75
CA LEU A 106 8.52 -5.40 27.93
C LEU A 106 6.99 -5.46 27.78
N THR A 107 6.41 -6.66 27.69
CA THR A 107 4.95 -6.82 27.60
C THR A 107 4.21 -6.33 28.85
N ARG A 108 4.90 -6.16 29.99
CA ARG A 108 4.31 -5.59 31.21
C ARG A 108 4.37 -4.06 31.27
N ASP A 109 5.02 -3.42 30.31
CA ASP A 109 5.07 -1.96 30.28
C ASP A 109 3.70 -1.40 29.87
N ASN A 110 3.23 -0.38 30.57
CA ASN A 110 1.94 0.26 30.29
C ASN A 110 2.00 1.07 29.00
N ASP A 111 3.20 1.54 28.61
CA ASP A 111 3.41 2.28 27.37
C ASP A 111 3.50 1.36 26.15
N VAL A 112 3.57 0.04 26.33
CA VAL A 112 3.67 -0.95 25.25
C VAL A 112 2.30 -1.53 24.95
N ASP A 113 1.89 -1.48 23.68
CA ASP A 113 0.65 -2.04 23.17
C ASP A 113 0.86 -3.45 22.63
N TYR A 114 1.86 -3.62 21.76
CA TYR A 114 2.08 -4.89 21.08
C TYR A 114 3.54 -5.11 20.71
N VAL A 115 3.99 -6.36 20.82
CA VAL A 115 5.34 -6.81 20.49
C VAL A 115 5.26 -7.97 19.50
N ALA A 116 5.94 -7.84 18.36
CA ALA A 116 6.09 -8.93 17.41
C ALA A 116 7.57 -9.14 17.05
N LYS A 117 7.86 -10.31 16.50
CA LYS A 117 9.18 -10.60 15.92
C LYS A 117 9.39 -9.74 14.69
N ASP A 118 10.58 -9.17 14.54
CA ASP A 118 11.02 -8.60 13.26
C ASP A 118 11.40 -9.76 12.33
N GLN A 119 10.38 -10.41 11.77
CA GLN A 119 10.54 -11.66 11.04
C GLN A 119 11.40 -11.44 9.80
N GLN A 120 12.41 -12.30 9.63
CA GLN A 120 13.13 -12.39 8.37
C GLN A 120 12.27 -13.14 7.35
N LEU A 121 12.09 -12.53 6.19
CA LEU A 121 11.38 -13.10 5.06
C LEU A 121 12.38 -13.52 3.99
N ARG A 122 12.07 -14.62 3.32
CA ARG A 122 12.73 -15.01 2.07
C ARG A 122 11.71 -14.93 0.95
N ALA A 123 11.98 -14.07 -0.01
CA ALA A 123 11.15 -13.95 -1.18
C ALA A 123 11.21 -15.27 -1.98
N GLN A 124 10.03 -15.79 -2.32
CA GLN A 124 9.91 -17.04 -3.07
C GLN A 124 9.75 -16.72 -4.56
N PHE A 125 10.87 -16.71 -5.26
CA PHE A 125 10.93 -16.43 -6.69
C PHE A 125 10.83 -17.71 -7.51
N ASP A 126 10.07 -17.67 -8.60
CA ASP A 126 9.91 -18.76 -9.58
C ASP A 126 9.62 -20.15 -9.01
N PRO A 127 8.40 -20.39 -8.49
CA PRO A 127 8.00 -21.69 -7.96
C PRO A 127 7.77 -22.74 -9.06
N ALA A 128 7.85 -22.39 -10.35
CA ALA A 128 7.60 -23.32 -11.43
C ALA A 128 8.90 -24.00 -11.91
N LEU A 129 8.89 -25.34 -11.92
CA LEU A 129 10.02 -26.15 -12.35
C LEU A 129 10.27 -26.11 -13.87
N ASP A 130 9.35 -25.56 -14.66
CA ASP A 130 9.40 -25.57 -16.12
C ASP A 130 9.36 -24.17 -16.78
N SER A 131 9.74 -23.13 -16.02
CA SER A 131 9.88 -21.75 -16.52
C SER A 131 10.89 -21.59 -17.68
N ALA A 132 11.64 -22.64 -18.05
CA ALA A 132 12.56 -22.61 -19.18
C ALA A 132 11.88 -22.60 -20.58
N LYS A 133 10.59 -22.96 -20.68
CA LYS A 133 9.87 -23.04 -21.97
C LYS A 133 9.06 -21.75 -22.27
N ALA A 134 9.10 -21.27 -23.52
CA ALA A 134 8.48 -20.02 -23.96
C ALA A 134 7.04 -20.23 -24.46
N GLN A 135 6.04 -19.91 -23.63
CA GLN A 135 4.62 -19.80 -24.02
C GLN A 135 3.92 -18.87 -23.03
N THR A 136 3.75 -17.58 -23.37
CA THR A 136 2.86 -16.67 -22.64
C THR A 136 2.45 -15.49 -23.56
N PRO A 137 1.16 -15.22 -23.76
CA PRO A 137 0.64 -13.94 -24.26
C PRO A 137 0.79 -12.79 -23.24
N GLY A 138 0.96 -13.11 -21.96
CA GLY A 138 1.10 -12.18 -20.85
C GLY A 138 0.04 -11.08 -20.84
N ILE A 139 0.45 -9.87 -21.21
CA ILE A 139 -0.42 -8.68 -21.15
C ILE A 139 -1.54 -8.66 -22.20
N LEU A 140 -1.47 -9.50 -23.24
CA LEU A 140 -2.51 -9.56 -24.27
C LEU A 140 -3.82 -10.12 -23.71
N GLU A 141 -3.72 -11.14 -22.85
CA GLU A 141 -4.87 -11.82 -22.25
C GLU A 141 -5.70 -10.89 -21.34
N VAL A 142 -5.02 -9.95 -20.67
CA VAL A 142 -5.67 -8.95 -19.81
C VAL A 142 -6.23 -7.76 -20.59
N ASN A 143 -6.15 -7.76 -21.92
CA ASN A 143 -6.66 -6.70 -22.80
C ASN A 143 -5.97 -5.33 -22.61
N ALA A 144 -4.69 -5.30 -22.22
CA ALA A 144 -3.94 -4.04 -22.07
C ALA A 144 -3.78 -3.26 -23.39
N PRO A 145 -3.46 -3.88 -24.55
CA PRO A 145 -3.29 -3.14 -25.81
C PRO A 145 -4.57 -2.46 -26.30
N GLN A 146 -5.75 -2.99 -25.97
CA GLN A 146 -7.04 -2.36 -26.29
C GLN A 146 -7.20 -1.04 -25.53
N VAL A 147 -6.68 -0.92 -24.31
CA VAL A 147 -6.69 0.34 -23.56
C VAL A 147 -5.87 1.40 -24.29
N TRP A 148 -4.65 1.06 -24.73
CA TRP A 148 -3.77 2.02 -25.37
C TRP A 148 -4.31 2.48 -26.74
N SER A 149 -4.78 1.52 -27.55
CA SER A 149 -5.26 1.78 -28.91
C SER A 149 -6.63 2.44 -28.99
N GLN A 150 -7.55 2.12 -28.07
CA GLN A 150 -8.93 2.62 -28.13
C GLN A 150 -9.21 3.75 -27.13
N LEU A 151 -8.49 3.81 -26.01
CA LEU A 151 -8.70 4.80 -24.95
C LEU A 151 -7.56 5.83 -24.86
N GLY A 152 -6.40 5.57 -25.48
CA GLY A 152 -5.24 6.48 -25.45
C GLY A 152 -4.54 6.59 -24.10
N VAL A 153 -4.86 5.70 -23.15
CA VAL A 153 -4.34 5.68 -21.77
C VAL A 153 -3.15 4.72 -21.72
N THR A 154 -2.03 5.08 -21.08
CA THR A 154 -0.77 4.29 -21.12
C THR A 154 -0.01 4.22 -19.79
N GLY A 155 -0.57 4.75 -18.70
CA GLY A 155 0.03 4.97 -17.39
C GLY A 155 0.71 6.32 -17.24
N GLN A 156 0.61 7.23 -18.22
CA GLN A 156 1.44 8.43 -18.27
C GLN A 156 1.26 9.31 -17.03
N GLY A 157 2.38 9.74 -16.43
CA GLY A 157 2.40 10.66 -15.30
C GLY A 157 2.04 10.02 -13.95
N VAL A 158 1.66 8.73 -13.93
CA VAL A 158 1.36 7.99 -12.69
C VAL A 158 2.65 7.38 -12.12
N GLY A 159 2.91 7.64 -10.84
CA GLY A 159 4.00 7.02 -10.09
C GLY A 159 3.57 5.65 -9.53
N VAL A 160 4.38 4.63 -9.80
CA VAL A 160 4.24 3.28 -9.27
C VAL A 160 5.47 2.93 -8.44
N ALA A 161 5.27 2.67 -7.15
CA ALA A 161 6.34 2.23 -6.26
C ALA A 161 6.49 0.71 -6.31
N ILE A 162 7.69 0.26 -6.65
CA ILE A 162 8.09 -1.15 -6.68
C ILE A 162 8.87 -1.42 -5.40
N VAL A 163 8.21 -2.07 -4.42
CA VAL A 163 8.80 -2.42 -3.13
C VAL A 163 9.35 -3.83 -3.21
N ASP A 164 10.63 -3.96 -3.61
CA ASP A 164 11.20 -5.23 -4.07
C ASP A 164 12.75 -5.30 -3.92
N SER A 165 13.46 -6.07 -4.75
CA SER A 165 14.92 -6.27 -4.73
C SER A 165 15.74 -5.17 -5.40
N GLY A 166 15.08 -4.19 -6.02
CA GLY A 166 15.70 -3.15 -6.84
C GLY A 166 15.05 -3.09 -8.22
N VAL A 167 15.46 -2.10 -9.04
CA VAL A 167 15.08 -2.04 -10.47
C VAL A 167 16.31 -1.64 -11.26
N TYR A 168 16.83 -2.51 -12.13
CA TYR A 168 17.95 -2.22 -13.02
C TYR A 168 17.56 -1.14 -14.05
N PRO A 169 18.48 -0.23 -14.44
CA PRO A 169 18.22 0.81 -15.44
C PRO A 169 18.15 0.22 -16.87
N HIS A 170 17.12 -0.61 -17.11
CA HIS A 170 16.89 -1.26 -18.38
C HIS A 170 16.43 -0.24 -19.45
N PRO A 171 16.86 -0.35 -20.72
CA PRO A 171 16.46 0.59 -21.78
C PRO A 171 14.94 0.74 -21.95
N ASP A 172 14.17 -0.34 -21.80
CA ASP A 172 12.69 -0.30 -21.80
C ASP A 172 12.05 0.50 -20.64
N LEU A 173 12.85 1.09 -19.73
CA LEU A 173 12.42 2.00 -18.65
C LEU A 173 13.16 3.35 -18.71
N ALA A 174 13.84 3.64 -19.83
CA ALA A 174 14.68 4.82 -19.96
C ALA A 174 13.91 6.11 -19.62
N GLY A 175 14.48 6.92 -18.72
CA GLY A 175 13.89 8.18 -18.26
C GLY A 175 12.66 8.05 -17.36
N ARG A 176 12.26 6.83 -16.98
CA ARG A 176 11.03 6.59 -16.20
C ARG A 176 11.27 6.01 -14.81
N ILE A 177 12.51 5.68 -14.45
CA ILE A 177 12.88 5.45 -13.05
C ILE A 177 13.17 6.82 -12.42
N VAL A 178 12.18 7.39 -11.72
CA VAL A 178 12.22 8.80 -11.26
C VAL A 178 12.75 8.97 -9.83
N ALA A 179 12.78 7.89 -9.05
CA ALA A 179 13.37 7.85 -7.73
C ALA A 179 13.81 6.43 -7.39
N SER A 180 14.91 6.31 -6.65
CA SER A 180 15.47 5.06 -6.19
C SER A 180 16.01 5.20 -4.77
N ILE A 181 15.70 4.24 -3.90
CA ILE A 181 16.20 4.19 -2.52
C ILE A 181 16.46 2.75 -2.10
N ASP A 182 17.55 2.52 -1.36
CA ASP A 182 17.98 1.19 -0.92
C ASP A 182 18.02 1.06 0.61
N PHE A 183 16.97 0.44 1.17
CA PHE A 183 16.83 0.18 2.59
C PHE A 183 17.60 -1.04 3.10
N THR A 184 18.24 -1.81 2.22
CA THR A 184 19.15 -2.90 2.62
C THR A 184 20.48 -2.38 3.16
N THR A 185 20.78 -1.10 2.94
CA THR A 185 21.94 -0.40 3.49
C THR A 185 21.64 0.23 4.86
N ALA A 186 22.68 0.46 5.65
CA ALA A 186 22.56 1.08 6.98
C ALA A 186 22.10 2.55 6.92
N SER A 187 22.39 3.26 5.83
CA SER A 187 22.10 4.69 5.65
C SER A 187 21.54 4.93 4.25
N PRO A 188 20.24 4.68 4.04
CA PRO A 188 19.62 4.83 2.74
C PRO A 188 19.63 6.30 2.30
N THR A 189 19.97 6.54 1.04
CA THR A 189 19.88 7.85 0.39
C THR A 189 19.01 7.75 -0.85
N VAL A 190 18.28 8.82 -1.16
CA VAL A 190 17.47 8.89 -2.38
C VAL A 190 18.37 9.24 -3.56
N SER A 191 18.21 8.53 -4.65
CA SER A 191 18.86 8.77 -5.93
C SER A 191 17.81 9.01 -7.01
N SER A 192 18.07 9.96 -7.91
CA SER A 192 17.24 10.19 -9.10
C SER A 192 17.52 9.19 -10.22
N THR A 193 18.53 8.32 -10.05
CA THR A 193 18.84 7.21 -10.95
C THR A 193 18.72 5.89 -10.20
N SER A 194 18.51 4.79 -10.93
CA SER A 194 18.46 3.45 -10.36
C SER A 194 19.69 3.12 -9.49
N THR A 195 19.45 2.50 -8.34
CA THR A 195 20.47 1.89 -7.46
C THR A 195 20.84 0.46 -7.87
N GLY A 196 20.43 0.02 -9.06
CA GLY A 196 20.58 -1.36 -9.53
C GLY A 196 19.59 -2.35 -8.90
N ASP A 197 19.68 -3.59 -9.35
CA ASP A 197 18.89 -4.72 -8.83
C ASP A 197 19.75 -6.00 -8.79
N PRO A 198 20.50 -6.21 -7.71
CA PRO A 198 21.36 -7.38 -7.59
C PRO A 198 20.56 -8.67 -7.36
N GLY A 199 19.28 -8.61 -6.99
CA GLY A 199 18.41 -9.80 -6.94
C GLY A 199 17.85 -10.16 -8.32
N GLY A 200 17.41 -9.16 -9.08
CA GLY A 200 16.85 -9.27 -10.43
C GLY A 200 15.33 -9.39 -10.49
N HIS A 201 14.69 -9.68 -9.36
CA HIS A 201 13.24 -9.88 -9.30
C HIS A 201 12.46 -8.58 -9.50
N GLY A 202 12.84 -7.52 -8.80
CA GLY A 202 12.16 -6.23 -8.89
C GLY A 202 12.23 -5.61 -10.29
N THR A 203 13.31 -5.85 -11.04
CA THR A 203 13.41 -5.46 -12.47
C THR A 203 12.37 -6.16 -13.33
N HIS A 204 12.18 -7.47 -13.13
CA HIS A 204 11.16 -8.25 -13.83
C HIS A 204 9.76 -7.73 -13.50
N VAL A 205 9.49 -7.50 -12.21
CA VAL A 205 8.23 -6.91 -11.73
C VAL A 205 7.97 -5.53 -12.34
N ALA A 206 8.95 -4.62 -12.31
CA ALA A 206 8.84 -3.28 -12.88
C ALA A 206 8.58 -3.31 -14.39
N GLY A 207 9.16 -4.27 -15.10
CA GLY A 207 8.92 -4.51 -16.51
C GLY A 207 7.47 -4.88 -16.84
N LEU A 208 6.86 -5.77 -16.06
CA LEU A 208 5.46 -6.17 -16.25
C LEU A 208 4.50 -5.01 -16.02
N VAL A 209 4.88 -4.07 -15.14
CA VAL A 209 4.15 -2.81 -14.97
C VAL A 209 4.38 -1.89 -16.16
N ALA A 210 5.63 -1.52 -16.46
CA ALA A 210 5.92 -0.32 -17.26
C ALA A 210 6.98 -0.48 -18.36
N GLY A 211 7.48 -1.67 -18.66
CA GLY A 211 8.38 -1.85 -19.81
C GLY A 211 7.71 -1.39 -21.10
N ASP A 212 8.36 -0.54 -21.90
CA ASP A 212 7.78 -0.09 -23.18
C ASP A 212 8.04 -1.05 -24.36
N GLY A 213 8.79 -2.13 -24.11
CA GLY A 213 9.08 -3.15 -25.12
C GLY A 213 10.09 -2.69 -26.19
N THR A 214 10.81 -1.59 -26.00
CA THR A 214 11.76 -1.03 -26.98
C THR A 214 12.74 -2.08 -27.51
N LEU A 215 13.33 -2.91 -26.65
CA LEU A 215 14.31 -3.94 -27.06
C LEU A 215 13.68 -5.23 -27.64
N SER A 216 12.35 -5.30 -27.76
CA SER A 216 11.61 -6.42 -28.33
C SER A 216 10.66 -6.04 -29.47
N GLY A 217 10.73 -4.80 -29.95
CA GLY A 217 9.77 -4.28 -30.94
C GLY A 217 8.32 -4.28 -30.42
N GLY A 218 8.14 -4.14 -29.10
CA GLY A 218 6.84 -4.13 -28.43
C GLY A 218 6.32 -5.48 -27.96
N ALA A 219 7.02 -6.60 -28.25
CA ALA A 219 6.52 -7.93 -27.90
C ALA A 219 6.40 -8.16 -26.38
N TYR A 220 7.26 -7.54 -25.58
CA TYR A 220 7.27 -7.67 -24.11
C TYR A 220 6.97 -6.34 -23.42
N THR A 221 5.99 -5.62 -23.94
CA THR A 221 5.47 -4.38 -23.32
C THR A 221 4.75 -4.72 -22.02
N GLY A 222 4.97 -3.96 -20.95
CA GLY A 222 4.22 -3.99 -19.70
C GLY A 222 2.84 -3.36 -19.84
N VAL A 223 1.99 -3.48 -18.82
CA VAL A 223 0.58 -3.05 -18.91
C VAL A 223 0.41 -1.53 -19.01
N ALA A 224 1.26 -0.76 -18.34
CA ALA A 224 1.25 0.70 -18.25
C ALA A 224 2.60 1.27 -18.74
N PRO A 225 2.90 1.18 -20.05
CA PRO A 225 4.23 1.42 -20.62
C PRO A 225 4.74 2.86 -20.51
N ARG A 226 3.94 3.82 -20.05
CA ARG A 226 4.38 5.21 -19.80
C ARG A 226 4.33 5.62 -18.33
N ALA A 227 4.08 4.69 -17.41
CA ALA A 227 4.15 4.94 -15.97
C ALA A 227 5.58 5.23 -15.51
N ASN A 228 5.68 6.04 -14.46
CA ASN A 228 6.92 6.32 -13.74
C ASN A 228 7.14 5.26 -12.66
N ILE A 229 8.35 4.73 -12.57
CA ILE A 229 8.77 3.75 -11.58
C ILE A 229 9.54 4.43 -10.45
N ILE A 230 9.14 4.11 -9.23
CA ILE A 230 9.84 4.48 -7.99
C ILE A 230 10.42 3.19 -7.41
N ASN A 231 11.74 3.05 -7.48
CA ASN A 231 12.46 1.87 -7.00
C ASN A 231 12.66 1.95 -5.48
N VAL A 232 11.95 1.12 -4.72
CA VAL A 232 12.07 1.05 -3.27
C VAL A 232 12.64 -0.32 -2.91
N ARG A 233 13.97 -0.41 -2.86
CA ARG A 233 14.65 -1.66 -2.58
C ARG A 233 14.60 -1.99 -1.09
N VAL A 234 13.96 -3.11 -0.77
CA VAL A 234 13.82 -3.66 0.60
C VAL A 234 14.28 -5.11 0.69
N ILE A 235 14.51 -5.78 -0.44
CA ILE A 235 15.04 -7.15 -0.51
C ILE A 235 16.51 -7.10 -0.95
N ASP A 236 17.36 -7.88 -0.27
CA ASP A 236 18.78 -8.00 -0.61
C ASP A 236 19.01 -8.90 -1.82
N ALA A 237 20.28 -9.02 -2.26
CA ALA A 237 20.63 -9.83 -3.43
C ALA A 237 20.23 -11.31 -3.30
N THR A 238 20.16 -11.84 -2.07
CA THR A 238 19.84 -13.25 -1.79
C THR A 238 18.34 -13.50 -1.65
N GLY A 239 17.51 -12.47 -1.86
CA GLY A 239 16.06 -12.57 -1.66
C GLY A 239 15.64 -12.43 -0.18
N SER A 240 16.52 -11.97 0.72
CA SER A 240 16.20 -11.82 2.13
C SER A 240 15.78 -10.39 2.49
N SER A 241 14.84 -10.26 3.43
CA SER A 241 14.38 -8.98 3.99
C SER A 241 13.90 -9.17 5.42
N ASN A 242 13.72 -8.08 6.17
CA ASN A 242 13.03 -8.07 7.46
C ASN A 242 11.77 -7.22 7.37
N VAL A 243 10.77 -7.51 8.21
CA VAL A 243 9.54 -6.71 8.29
C VAL A 243 9.87 -5.23 8.53
N SER A 244 10.81 -4.91 9.42
CA SER A 244 11.21 -3.53 9.68
C SER A 244 11.80 -2.82 8.46
N THR A 245 12.53 -3.53 7.59
CA THR A 245 13.06 -2.98 6.33
C THR A 245 11.92 -2.65 5.35
N ILE A 246 10.93 -3.53 5.23
CA ILE A 246 9.73 -3.30 4.40
C ILE A 246 8.96 -2.09 4.91
N LEU A 247 8.72 -2.01 6.24
CA LEU A 247 8.01 -0.89 6.86
C LEU A 247 8.73 0.45 6.63
N ARG A 248 10.07 0.48 6.65
CA ARG A 248 10.84 1.68 6.28
C ARG A 248 10.62 2.08 4.83
N GLY A 249 10.55 1.11 3.91
CA GLY A 249 10.20 1.33 2.51
C GLY A 249 8.80 1.94 2.35
N LEU A 250 7.79 1.35 2.97
CA LEU A 250 6.40 1.84 2.92
C LEU A 250 6.24 3.21 3.57
N GLN A 251 6.96 3.48 4.67
CA GLN A 251 7.01 4.79 5.30
C GLN A 251 7.59 5.85 4.36
N TRP A 252 8.65 5.51 3.62
CA TRP A 252 9.23 6.44 2.66
C TRP A 252 8.29 6.69 1.49
N VAL A 253 7.58 5.66 1.01
CA VAL A 253 6.52 5.84 0.00
C VAL A 253 5.45 6.80 0.50
N LEU A 254 4.94 6.60 1.72
CA LEU A 254 3.93 7.48 2.31
C LEU A 254 4.39 8.95 2.35
N ALA A 255 5.63 9.18 2.78
CA ALA A 255 6.21 10.51 2.90
C ALA A 255 6.43 11.19 1.53
N ASN A 256 6.74 10.43 0.48
CA ASN A 256 7.10 10.96 -0.84
C ASN A 256 6.00 10.80 -1.90
N ARG A 257 4.82 10.30 -1.52
CA ARG A 257 3.73 10.00 -2.46
C ARG A 257 3.33 11.20 -3.31
N ASN A 258 3.27 12.40 -2.72
CA ASN A 258 2.90 13.61 -3.45
C ASN A 258 4.01 14.07 -4.40
N ALA A 259 5.27 13.99 -3.96
CA ALA A 259 6.43 14.44 -4.73
C ALA A 259 6.62 13.65 -6.04
N TYR A 260 6.32 12.35 -6.01
CA TYR A 260 6.47 11.46 -7.17
C TYR A 260 5.14 10.99 -7.78
N ASN A 261 4.02 11.60 -7.37
CA ASN A 261 2.67 11.16 -7.74
C ASN A 261 2.48 9.64 -7.58
N ILE A 262 2.91 9.08 -6.46
CA ILE A 262 2.81 7.64 -6.17
C ILE A 262 1.36 7.32 -5.89
N ARG A 263 0.73 6.55 -6.79
CA ARG A 263 -0.69 6.18 -6.69
C ARG A 263 -0.91 4.70 -6.46
N VAL A 264 0.11 3.90 -6.77
CA VAL A 264 0.07 2.44 -6.62
C VAL A 264 1.39 1.94 -6.06
N VAL A 265 1.30 0.99 -5.14
CA VAL A 265 2.44 0.25 -4.59
C VAL A 265 2.29 -1.21 -4.97
N ASN A 266 3.33 -1.79 -5.56
CA ASN A 266 3.41 -3.23 -5.81
C ASN A 266 4.30 -3.90 -4.76
N MET A 267 3.72 -4.85 -4.02
CA MET A 267 4.42 -5.72 -3.08
C MET A 267 4.33 -7.17 -3.57
N SER A 268 5.31 -7.58 -4.35
CA SER A 268 5.44 -8.97 -4.83
C SER A 268 6.19 -9.85 -3.82
N LEU A 269 5.88 -9.67 -2.53
CA LEU A 269 6.52 -10.30 -1.37
C LEU A 269 5.49 -10.56 -0.27
N GLY A 270 5.82 -11.46 0.66
CA GLY A 270 4.98 -11.73 1.84
C GLY A 270 5.59 -12.74 2.81
N ALA A 271 4.96 -12.90 3.95
CA ALA A 271 5.31 -13.86 5.01
C ALA A 271 4.17 -14.84 5.30
N THR A 272 4.50 -15.96 5.92
CA THR A 272 3.47 -16.79 6.58
C THR A 272 2.82 -15.98 7.69
N PRO A 273 1.49 -15.81 7.69
CA PRO A 273 0.81 -15.07 8.74
C PRO A 273 0.91 -15.82 10.08
N THR A 274 1.17 -15.08 11.16
CA THR A 274 1.23 -15.62 12.54
C THR A 274 0.00 -15.26 13.37
N GLY A 275 -0.87 -14.38 12.84
CA GLY A 275 -2.09 -13.92 13.48
C GLY A 275 -3.03 -13.18 12.53
N SER A 276 -4.03 -12.51 13.10
CA SER A 276 -4.98 -11.68 12.36
C SER A 276 -4.28 -10.49 11.69
N TYR A 277 -4.78 -10.06 10.52
CA TYR A 277 -4.27 -8.84 9.86
C TYR A 277 -4.37 -7.59 10.76
N LYS A 278 -5.31 -7.58 11.71
CA LYS A 278 -5.54 -6.46 12.65
C LYS A 278 -4.35 -6.16 13.57
N SER A 279 -3.50 -7.16 13.81
CA SER A 279 -2.29 -7.02 14.62
C SER A 279 -1.01 -7.06 13.79
N ASP A 280 -1.11 -7.25 12.47
CA ASP A 280 0.02 -7.38 11.57
C ASP A 280 0.55 -5.99 11.17
N PHE A 281 1.86 -5.78 11.33
CA PHE A 281 2.49 -4.51 11.05
C PHE A 281 2.54 -4.17 9.55
N MET A 282 2.73 -5.15 8.67
CA MET A 282 2.72 -4.92 7.22
C MET A 282 1.32 -4.60 6.72
N ALA A 283 0.30 -5.30 7.24
CA ALA A 283 -1.11 -5.01 6.99
C ALA A 283 -1.46 -3.59 7.43
N THR A 284 -1.12 -3.22 8.67
CA THR A 284 -1.30 -1.86 9.19
C THR A 284 -0.67 -0.80 8.28
N ALA A 285 0.58 -1.00 7.85
CA ALA A 285 1.25 -0.05 6.95
C ALA A 285 0.58 0.04 5.57
N ALA A 286 0.07 -1.08 5.06
CA ALA A 286 -0.67 -1.10 3.80
C ALA A 286 -2.03 -0.41 3.91
N GLU A 287 -2.74 -0.53 5.04
CA GLU A 287 -3.95 0.23 5.32
C GLU A 287 -3.68 1.74 5.35
N VAL A 288 -2.62 2.17 6.05
CA VAL A 288 -2.23 3.59 6.10
C VAL A 288 -1.99 4.17 4.69
N LEU A 289 -1.33 3.42 3.81
CA LEU A 289 -1.14 3.82 2.41
C LEU A 289 -2.48 3.91 1.65
N ASN A 290 -3.35 2.91 1.81
CA ASN A 290 -4.67 2.93 1.18
C ASN A 290 -5.51 4.14 1.64
N PHE A 291 -5.54 4.43 2.94
CA PHE A 291 -6.23 5.62 3.45
C PHE A 291 -5.57 6.94 3.03
N ALA A 292 -4.28 6.92 2.70
CA ALA A 292 -3.57 8.06 2.13
C ALA A 292 -3.75 8.21 0.60
N GLY A 293 -4.63 7.40 -0.03
CA GLY A 293 -4.95 7.48 -1.46
C GLY A 293 -4.02 6.66 -2.37
N VAL A 294 -3.16 5.81 -1.80
CA VAL A 294 -2.21 4.95 -2.52
C VAL A 294 -2.71 3.52 -2.49
N THR A 295 -3.07 2.95 -3.65
CA THR A 295 -3.55 1.57 -3.70
C THR A 295 -2.40 0.59 -3.52
N VAL A 296 -2.52 -0.35 -2.60
CA VAL A 296 -1.50 -1.40 -2.36
C VAL A 296 -1.94 -2.70 -3.03
N VAL A 297 -1.10 -3.21 -3.93
CA VAL A 297 -1.28 -4.49 -4.62
C VAL A 297 -0.29 -5.50 -4.06
N VAL A 298 -0.77 -6.67 -3.65
CA VAL A 298 0.04 -7.70 -2.98
C VAL A 298 -0.14 -9.05 -3.66
N SER A 299 0.94 -9.77 -3.88
CA SER A 299 0.91 -11.15 -4.35
C SER A 299 0.30 -12.08 -3.29
N ALA A 300 -0.56 -13.02 -3.67
CA ALA A 300 -1.21 -13.93 -2.72
C ALA A 300 -0.23 -14.86 -1.97
N GLY A 301 0.88 -15.24 -2.62
CA GLY A 301 1.85 -16.23 -2.13
C GLY A 301 1.96 -17.43 -3.07
N ASN A 302 3.02 -18.22 -2.87
CA ASN A 302 3.39 -19.34 -3.75
C ASN A 302 3.37 -20.70 -3.03
N THR A 303 2.57 -20.83 -1.96
CA THR A 303 2.51 -22.02 -1.08
C THR A 303 1.22 -22.83 -1.24
N GLY A 304 0.50 -22.64 -2.36
CA GLY A 304 -0.62 -23.49 -2.75
C GLY A 304 -0.21 -24.96 -2.98
N PRO A 305 -1.15 -25.87 -3.29
CA PRO A 305 -2.55 -25.62 -3.65
C PRO A 305 -3.53 -25.77 -2.47
N LEU A 306 -3.02 -25.92 -1.25
CA LEU A 306 -3.88 -26.06 -0.06
C LEU A 306 -4.57 -24.73 0.26
N ALA A 307 -5.77 -24.82 0.84
CA ALA A 307 -6.46 -23.66 1.39
C ALA A 307 -5.71 -23.08 2.60
N GLY A 308 -5.92 -21.80 2.91
CA GLY A 308 -5.27 -21.15 4.04
C GLY A 308 -3.80 -20.81 3.82
N THR A 309 -3.39 -20.66 2.56
CA THR A 309 -1.97 -20.45 2.19
C THR A 309 -1.65 -19.00 1.81
N VAL A 310 -2.63 -18.10 1.91
CA VAL A 310 -2.45 -16.66 1.64
C VAL A 310 -1.50 -16.03 2.64
N THR A 311 -0.49 -15.33 2.12
CA THR A 311 0.58 -14.68 2.89
C THR A 311 0.15 -13.30 3.43
N THR A 312 0.82 -12.81 4.47
CA THR A 312 0.71 -11.40 4.91
C THR A 312 1.65 -10.52 4.09
N PRO A 313 1.26 -9.29 3.69
CA PRO A 313 0.03 -8.57 4.02
C PRO A 313 -1.17 -8.86 3.10
N ALA A 314 -1.09 -9.87 2.23
CA ALA A 314 -2.16 -10.21 1.29
C ALA A 314 -3.45 -10.75 1.97
N THR A 315 -3.40 -11.05 3.26
CA THR A 315 -4.56 -11.39 4.10
C THR A 315 -5.47 -10.19 4.39
N ASP A 316 -4.96 -8.97 4.27
CA ASP A 316 -5.65 -7.72 4.60
C ASP A 316 -6.83 -7.42 3.63
N PRO A 317 -8.02 -7.03 4.13
CA PRO A 317 -9.18 -6.76 3.28
C PRO A 317 -9.08 -5.47 2.44
N TYR A 318 -8.23 -4.50 2.77
CA TYR A 318 -8.08 -3.23 2.05
C TYR A 318 -7.13 -3.35 0.86
N VAL A 319 -6.09 -4.20 0.93
CA VAL A 319 -5.16 -4.40 -0.18
C VAL A 319 -5.79 -5.19 -1.33
N VAL A 320 -5.31 -4.99 -2.56
CA VAL A 320 -5.68 -5.80 -3.72
C VAL A 320 -4.80 -7.05 -3.75
N THR A 321 -5.35 -8.21 -3.40
CA THR A 321 -4.59 -9.47 -3.40
C THR A 321 -4.74 -10.20 -4.72
N VAL A 322 -3.62 -10.56 -5.33
CA VAL A 322 -3.58 -11.15 -6.68
C VAL A 322 -3.03 -12.57 -6.66
N GLY A 323 -3.85 -13.52 -7.12
CA GLY A 323 -3.41 -14.89 -7.39
C GLY A 323 -2.90 -15.06 -8.83
N ALA A 324 -2.31 -16.22 -9.13
CA ALA A 324 -1.71 -16.50 -10.44
C ALA A 324 -2.47 -17.61 -11.19
N LEU A 325 -2.63 -17.40 -12.49
CA LEU A 325 -3.02 -18.45 -13.45
C LEU A 325 -1.92 -18.73 -14.47
N ASP A 326 -2.06 -19.87 -15.13
CA ASP A 326 -1.32 -20.29 -16.31
C ASP A 326 -2.20 -19.98 -17.52
N ASP A 327 -1.71 -19.10 -18.40
CA ASP A 327 -2.39 -18.67 -19.63
C ASP A 327 -2.25 -19.70 -20.77
N ASN A 328 -1.55 -20.80 -20.50
CA ASN A 328 -1.23 -21.88 -21.44
C ASN A 328 -0.63 -21.39 -22.77
N GLY A 329 -0.04 -20.19 -22.81
CA GLY A 329 0.46 -19.57 -24.03
C GLY A 329 -0.61 -19.04 -24.98
N THR A 330 -1.87 -18.88 -24.57
CA THR A 330 -2.96 -18.38 -25.44
C THR A 330 -3.66 -17.15 -24.88
N SER A 331 -3.97 -16.17 -25.73
CA SER A 331 -4.57 -14.89 -25.29
C SER A 331 -6.04 -14.98 -24.88
N LEU A 332 -6.64 -16.17 -24.92
CA LEU A 332 -8.05 -16.39 -24.60
C LEU A 332 -8.16 -17.34 -23.40
N PRO A 333 -8.98 -17.03 -22.39
CA PRO A 333 -8.90 -17.72 -21.10
C PRO A 333 -9.59 -19.10 -21.07
N PHE A 334 -9.82 -19.73 -22.22
CA PHE A 334 -10.63 -20.96 -22.33
C PHE A 334 -9.88 -22.22 -21.93
N ASP A 335 -8.55 -22.21 -22.06
CA ASP A 335 -7.65 -23.31 -21.70
C ASP A 335 -6.77 -22.99 -20.49
N ASP A 336 -6.98 -21.83 -19.86
CA ASP A 336 -6.28 -21.42 -18.65
C ASP A 336 -6.52 -22.37 -17.49
N LEU A 337 -5.52 -22.43 -16.61
CA LEU A 337 -5.59 -23.21 -15.38
C LEU A 337 -5.09 -22.38 -14.20
N MET A 338 -5.67 -22.62 -13.02
CA MET A 338 -5.08 -22.12 -11.78
C MET A 338 -3.71 -22.76 -11.58
N THR A 339 -2.68 -21.96 -11.27
CA THR A 339 -1.38 -22.54 -10.96
C THR A 339 -1.45 -23.31 -9.64
N VAL A 340 -0.68 -24.40 -9.55
CA VAL A 340 -0.61 -25.22 -8.34
C VAL A 340 -0.01 -24.43 -7.18
N PHE A 341 0.98 -23.57 -7.47
CA PHE A 341 1.66 -22.78 -6.45
C PHE A 341 0.84 -21.61 -5.93
N SER A 342 -0.13 -21.07 -6.68
CA SER A 342 -0.87 -19.88 -6.23
C SER A 342 -1.56 -20.16 -4.90
N SER A 343 -1.25 -19.36 -3.89
CA SER A 343 -1.88 -19.43 -2.58
C SER A 343 -3.39 -19.18 -2.66
N ARG A 344 -4.15 -19.86 -1.79
CA ARG A 344 -5.61 -19.94 -1.82
C ARG A 344 -6.21 -19.62 -0.46
N GLY A 345 -7.34 -18.93 -0.48
CA GLY A 345 -8.10 -18.63 0.71
C GLY A 345 -8.89 -19.83 1.24
N ARG A 346 -9.69 -19.64 2.29
CA ARG A 346 -9.85 -18.39 3.05
C ARG A 346 -8.61 -18.07 3.89
N THR A 347 -8.47 -16.84 4.36
CA THR A 347 -7.39 -16.50 5.30
C THR A 347 -7.52 -17.29 6.60
N VAL A 348 -6.39 -17.76 7.15
CA VAL A 348 -6.38 -18.72 8.28
C VAL A 348 -7.01 -18.14 9.55
N PHE A 349 -6.73 -16.86 9.86
CA PHE A 349 -7.11 -16.26 11.14
C PHE A 349 -8.43 -15.50 11.09
N ASP A 350 -8.77 -14.90 9.95
CA ASP A 350 -9.94 -14.00 9.82
C ASP A 350 -11.03 -14.56 8.90
N ASN A 351 -10.81 -15.74 8.30
CA ASN A 351 -11.75 -16.43 7.43
C ASN A 351 -12.24 -15.58 6.23
N LEU A 352 -11.39 -14.66 5.76
CA LEU A 352 -11.68 -13.74 4.65
C LEU A 352 -11.49 -14.42 3.31
N SER A 353 -12.27 -14.00 2.31
CA SER A 353 -12.15 -14.50 0.94
C SER A 353 -10.98 -13.81 0.24
N LYS A 354 -9.98 -14.61 -0.17
CA LYS A 354 -8.79 -14.20 -0.92
C LYS A 354 -8.40 -15.33 -1.89
N PRO A 355 -7.71 -15.05 -3.02
CA PRO A 355 -7.34 -13.71 -3.50
C PRO A 355 -8.55 -12.88 -3.96
N ASP A 356 -8.35 -11.60 -4.25
CA ASP A 356 -9.43 -10.72 -4.74
C ASP A 356 -9.74 -10.96 -6.22
N LEU A 357 -8.70 -11.23 -7.01
CA LEU A 357 -8.76 -11.59 -8.42
C LEU A 357 -7.45 -12.30 -8.83
N VAL A 358 -7.37 -12.74 -10.08
CA VAL A 358 -6.18 -13.39 -10.64
C VAL A 358 -5.68 -12.69 -11.91
N ALA A 359 -4.40 -12.89 -12.20
CA ALA A 359 -3.77 -12.45 -13.44
C ALA A 359 -2.74 -13.50 -13.90
N PRO A 360 -2.27 -13.42 -15.16
CA PRO A 360 -1.23 -14.31 -15.67
C PRO A 360 0.03 -14.20 -14.82
N GLY A 361 0.52 -15.34 -14.33
CA GLY A 361 1.63 -15.39 -13.39
C GLY A 361 2.57 -16.56 -13.61
N ARG A 362 2.41 -17.34 -14.68
CA ARG A 362 3.31 -18.43 -15.02
C ARG A 362 4.04 -18.13 -16.32
N LYS A 363 5.34 -18.42 -16.37
CA LYS A 363 6.20 -18.24 -17.55
C LYS A 363 6.21 -16.82 -18.12
N MET A 364 5.98 -15.83 -17.26
CA MET A 364 5.91 -14.42 -17.66
C MET A 364 7.29 -13.93 -18.11
N ILE A 365 7.35 -13.34 -19.30
CA ILE A 365 8.57 -12.74 -19.86
C ILE A 365 8.56 -11.24 -19.54
N SER A 366 9.64 -10.75 -18.97
CA SER A 366 9.81 -9.34 -18.62
C SER A 366 11.28 -8.95 -18.59
N LEU A 367 11.60 -7.73 -18.14
CA LEU A 367 12.93 -7.15 -18.17
C LEU A 367 13.92 -7.96 -17.34
N ARG A 368 15.15 -8.07 -17.85
CA ARG A 368 16.28 -8.73 -17.19
C ARG A 368 17.14 -7.73 -16.42
N SER A 369 17.67 -8.17 -15.27
CA SER A 369 18.81 -7.52 -14.61
C SER A 369 20.07 -8.36 -14.84
N PRO A 370 20.98 -7.96 -15.75
CA PRO A 370 22.17 -8.75 -16.06
C PRO A 370 23.10 -8.89 -14.85
N GLY A 371 23.56 -10.11 -14.59
CA GLY A 371 24.49 -10.43 -13.49
C GLY A 371 23.86 -10.42 -12.10
N SER A 372 22.53 -10.36 -12.01
CA SER A 372 21.82 -10.53 -10.74
C SER A 372 21.91 -11.98 -10.22
N GLU A 373 21.52 -12.19 -8.97
CA GLU A 373 21.47 -13.52 -8.35
C GLU A 373 20.60 -14.48 -9.16
N LEU A 374 19.36 -14.07 -9.50
CA LEU A 374 18.47 -14.89 -10.34
C LEU A 374 19.10 -15.19 -11.71
N ASP A 375 19.65 -14.16 -12.36
CA ASP A 375 20.27 -14.29 -13.68
C ASP A 375 21.42 -15.29 -13.71
N THR A 376 22.16 -15.39 -12.59
CA THR A 376 23.28 -16.32 -12.41
C THR A 376 22.81 -17.73 -12.03
N LEU A 377 21.82 -17.84 -11.13
CA LEU A 377 21.30 -19.12 -10.66
C LEU A 377 20.51 -19.88 -11.74
N PHE A 378 19.83 -19.15 -12.64
CA PHE A 378 18.94 -19.73 -13.64
C PHE A 378 19.19 -19.12 -15.04
N PRO A 379 20.35 -19.41 -15.65
CA PRO A 379 20.70 -18.85 -16.96
C PRO A 379 19.78 -19.34 -18.08
N ASP A 380 19.11 -20.48 -17.90
CA ASP A 380 18.11 -21.06 -18.82
C ASP A 380 16.82 -20.23 -18.93
N ARG A 381 16.62 -19.27 -18.02
CA ARG A 381 15.48 -18.35 -18.02
C ARG A 381 15.75 -17.06 -18.79
N GLN A 382 16.97 -16.85 -19.27
CA GLN A 382 17.31 -15.71 -20.12
C GLN A 382 16.60 -15.80 -21.47
N VAL A 383 16.02 -14.69 -21.91
CA VAL A 383 15.24 -14.60 -23.16
C VAL A 383 15.89 -13.58 -24.10
N VAL A 384 16.25 -14.06 -25.29
CA VAL A 384 16.70 -13.24 -26.41
C VAL A 384 15.48 -12.87 -27.23
N ALA A 385 15.16 -11.58 -27.31
CA ALA A 385 14.09 -11.11 -28.18
C ALA A 385 14.45 -11.32 -29.65
N THR A 386 13.43 -11.46 -30.51
CA THR A 386 13.64 -11.62 -31.95
C THR A 386 14.47 -10.47 -32.52
N GLY A 387 15.58 -10.79 -33.18
CA GLY A 387 16.50 -9.79 -33.76
C GLY A 387 17.53 -9.20 -32.80
N ALA A 388 17.52 -9.57 -31.51
CA ALA A 388 18.56 -9.18 -30.56
C ALA A 388 19.74 -10.15 -30.58
N LEU A 389 20.95 -9.63 -30.29
CA LEU A 389 22.17 -10.43 -30.16
C LEU A 389 22.40 -10.95 -28.73
N THR A 390 21.74 -10.34 -27.75
CA THR A 390 21.91 -10.64 -26.32
C THR A 390 20.55 -10.76 -25.63
N ALA A 391 20.51 -11.50 -24.52
CA ALA A 391 19.31 -11.62 -23.71
C ALA A 391 19.06 -10.31 -22.93
N ASN A 392 17.95 -9.65 -23.25
CA ASN A 392 17.47 -8.45 -22.57
C ASN A 392 16.25 -8.73 -21.68
N TYR A 393 15.66 -9.92 -21.84
CA TYR A 393 14.47 -10.33 -21.11
C TYR A 393 14.74 -11.59 -20.30
N TYR A 394 13.84 -11.88 -19.38
CA TYR A 394 13.97 -12.93 -18.41
C TYR A 394 12.60 -13.54 -18.11
N ARG A 395 12.56 -14.86 -17.88
CA ARG A 395 11.31 -15.58 -17.62
C ARG A 395 11.20 -15.98 -16.16
N LEU A 396 10.06 -15.67 -15.53
CA LEU A 396 9.76 -16.05 -14.15
C LEU A 396 8.30 -16.48 -14.02
N SER A 397 8.03 -17.31 -13.02
CA SER A 397 6.67 -17.61 -12.56
C SER A 397 6.47 -17.15 -11.11
N GLY A 398 5.22 -17.01 -10.69
CA GLY A 398 4.84 -16.65 -9.33
C GLY A 398 3.65 -15.71 -9.29
N THR A 399 2.97 -15.68 -8.14
CA THR A 399 2.01 -14.60 -7.84
C THR A 399 2.66 -13.22 -7.84
N SER A 400 3.98 -13.18 -7.62
CA SER A 400 4.85 -12.02 -7.80
C SER A 400 4.88 -11.44 -9.23
N MET A 401 4.56 -12.23 -10.26
CA MET A 401 4.42 -11.79 -11.65
C MET A 401 2.98 -11.41 -11.99
N ALA A 402 1.98 -12.02 -11.33
CA ALA A 402 0.58 -11.65 -11.50
C ALA A 402 0.24 -10.28 -10.87
N ALA A 403 0.79 -9.98 -9.70
CA ALA A 403 0.60 -8.70 -9.01
C ALA A 403 0.94 -7.46 -9.88
N PRO A 404 2.12 -7.37 -10.54
CA PRO A 404 2.46 -6.20 -11.36
C PRO A 404 1.57 -6.02 -12.58
N VAL A 405 0.97 -7.08 -13.12
CA VAL A 405 -0.02 -6.97 -14.20
C VAL A 405 -1.23 -6.17 -13.72
N VAL A 406 -1.74 -6.48 -12.52
CA VAL A 406 -2.86 -5.73 -11.90
C VAL A 406 -2.42 -4.32 -11.50
N THR A 407 -1.20 -4.15 -10.97
CA THR A 407 -0.62 -2.84 -10.65
C THR A 407 -0.63 -1.92 -11.88
N GLY A 408 -0.23 -2.42 -13.05
CA GLY A 408 -0.29 -1.65 -14.29
C GLY A 408 -1.71 -1.29 -14.70
N VAL A 409 -2.69 -2.19 -14.54
CA VAL A 409 -4.11 -1.85 -14.79
C VAL A 409 -4.57 -0.70 -13.89
N ILE A 410 -4.16 -0.68 -12.63
CA ILE A 410 -4.50 0.41 -11.72
C ILE A 410 -3.85 1.72 -12.17
N ALA A 411 -2.59 1.69 -12.62
CA ALA A 411 -1.94 2.88 -13.17
C ALA A 411 -2.71 3.45 -14.37
N LEU A 412 -3.21 2.60 -15.28
CA LEU A 412 -4.10 3.02 -16.37
C LEU A 412 -5.42 3.64 -15.85
N MET A 413 -6.04 3.02 -14.85
CA MET A 413 -7.29 3.54 -14.26
C MET A 413 -7.08 4.93 -13.64
N VAL A 414 -5.96 5.13 -12.95
CA VAL A 414 -5.64 6.38 -12.24
C VAL A 414 -5.22 7.49 -13.22
N GLU A 415 -4.55 7.18 -14.32
CA GLU A 415 -4.33 8.16 -15.39
C GLU A 415 -5.67 8.67 -15.94
N ARG A 416 -6.63 7.76 -16.17
CA ARG A 416 -7.95 8.13 -16.69
C ARG A 416 -8.78 8.93 -15.68
N ASN A 417 -8.65 8.64 -14.39
CA ASN A 417 -9.27 9.43 -13.33
C ASN A 417 -8.38 9.50 -12.09
N PRO A 418 -7.67 10.63 -11.91
CA PRO A 418 -6.80 10.83 -10.76
C PRO A 418 -7.53 10.89 -9.42
N ALA A 419 -8.85 11.10 -9.37
CA ALA A 419 -9.62 11.19 -8.12
C ALA A 419 -9.97 9.82 -7.52
N LEU A 420 -9.71 8.72 -8.23
CA LEU A 420 -10.05 7.38 -7.77
C LEU A 420 -9.42 7.03 -6.42
N LEU A 421 -10.28 6.63 -5.48
CA LEU A 421 -9.89 6.09 -4.18
C LEU A 421 -9.58 4.59 -4.27
N PRO A 422 -8.67 4.05 -3.43
CA PRO A 422 -8.31 2.63 -3.47
C PRO A 422 -9.49 1.66 -3.34
N ALA A 423 -10.50 1.99 -2.53
CA ALA A 423 -11.71 1.18 -2.41
C ALA A 423 -12.52 1.13 -3.73
N GLN A 424 -12.61 2.25 -4.44
CA GLN A 424 -13.28 2.32 -5.75
C GLN A 424 -12.50 1.53 -6.81
N ILE A 425 -11.17 1.66 -6.82
CA ILE A 425 -10.27 0.90 -7.70
C ILE A 425 -10.51 -0.61 -7.49
N LYS A 426 -10.43 -1.07 -6.24
CA LYS A 426 -10.62 -2.48 -5.88
C LYS A 426 -12.01 -3.00 -6.29
N LYS A 427 -13.07 -2.22 -6.02
CA LYS A 427 -14.44 -2.58 -6.43
C LYS A 427 -14.54 -2.71 -7.95
N ARG A 428 -14.01 -1.74 -8.69
CA ARG A 428 -14.03 -1.71 -10.16
C ARG A 428 -13.30 -2.90 -10.75
N LEU A 429 -12.06 -3.16 -10.33
CA LEU A 429 -11.28 -4.32 -10.75
C LEU A 429 -12.05 -5.64 -10.60
N LYS A 430 -12.66 -5.86 -9.43
CA LYS A 430 -13.44 -7.08 -9.16
C LYS A 430 -14.70 -7.16 -10.01
N SER A 431 -15.44 -6.06 -10.16
CA SER A 431 -16.68 -6.02 -10.95
C SER A 431 -16.44 -6.14 -12.46
N SER A 432 -15.26 -5.74 -12.95
CA SER A 432 -14.88 -5.79 -14.35
C SER A 432 -14.13 -7.06 -14.75
N ALA A 433 -13.77 -7.91 -13.79
CA ALA A 433 -13.02 -9.13 -14.04
C ALA A 433 -13.74 -10.06 -15.03
N THR A 434 -12.97 -10.71 -15.90
CA THR A 434 -13.49 -11.77 -16.76
C THR A 434 -13.79 -13.00 -15.89
N ALA A 435 -15.05 -13.43 -15.89
CA ALA A 435 -15.47 -14.61 -15.16
C ALA A 435 -14.80 -15.86 -15.75
N LEU A 436 -14.13 -16.63 -14.90
CA LEU A 436 -13.58 -17.94 -15.24
C LEU A 436 -14.62 -19.04 -14.94
N THR A 437 -14.55 -20.17 -15.65
CA THR A 437 -15.47 -21.31 -15.44
C THR A 437 -14.89 -22.37 -14.50
N PHE A 438 -13.60 -22.28 -14.19
CA PHE A 438 -12.85 -23.18 -13.30
C PHE A 438 -12.44 -22.44 -12.01
N GLY A 439 -12.00 -23.21 -11.00
CA GLY A 439 -11.55 -22.69 -9.71
C GLY A 439 -12.68 -22.19 -8.81
N THR A 440 -12.48 -22.25 -7.50
CA THR A 440 -13.41 -21.70 -6.52
C THR A 440 -13.19 -20.19 -6.33
N PRO A 441 -14.13 -19.44 -5.72
CA PRO A 441 -13.91 -18.04 -5.35
C PRO A 441 -12.71 -17.82 -4.42
N PHE A 442 -12.25 -18.86 -3.70
CA PHE A 442 -11.06 -18.80 -2.83
C PHE A 442 -9.77 -19.12 -3.59
N ASP A 443 -9.87 -19.54 -4.85
CA ASP A 443 -8.72 -19.76 -5.73
C ASP A 443 -8.53 -18.58 -6.67
N ARG A 444 -9.63 -18.13 -7.30
CA ARG A 444 -9.59 -17.13 -8.39
C ARG A 444 -10.13 -15.75 -8.04
N GLY A 445 -10.68 -15.59 -6.84
CA GLY A 445 -11.39 -14.36 -6.47
C GLY A 445 -12.53 -14.07 -7.45
N ALA A 446 -12.58 -12.82 -7.92
CA ALA A 446 -13.58 -12.36 -8.89
C ALA A 446 -13.35 -12.89 -10.32
N GLY A 447 -12.19 -13.47 -10.63
CA GLY A 447 -11.81 -13.92 -11.97
C GLY A 447 -10.56 -13.22 -12.49
N LEU A 448 -10.32 -13.35 -13.80
CA LEU A 448 -9.17 -12.78 -14.50
C LEU A 448 -9.30 -11.26 -14.63
N VAL A 449 -8.25 -10.50 -14.31
CA VAL A 449 -8.22 -9.04 -14.50
C VAL A 449 -8.48 -8.67 -15.98
N ASN A 450 -9.34 -7.67 -16.20
CA ASN A 450 -9.62 -7.16 -17.54
C ASN A 450 -9.34 -5.66 -17.58
N ALA A 451 -8.20 -5.27 -18.16
CA ALA A 451 -7.74 -3.90 -18.22
C ALA A 451 -8.73 -2.99 -18.95
N TYR A 452 -9.21 -3.42 -20.12
CA TYR A 452 -10.14 -2.63 -20.93
C TYR A 452 -11.45 -2.35 -20.20
N LYS A 453 -12.08 -3.36 -19.60
CA LYS A 453 -13.32 -3.18 -18.82
C LYS A 453 -13.09 -2.35 -17.56
N ALA A 454 -11.98 -2.58 -16.86
CA ALA A 454 -11.66 -1.83 -15.63
C ALA A 454 -11.48 -0.34 -15.92
N VAL A 455 -10.65 0.00 -16.92
CA VAL A 455 -10.39 1.39 -17.31
C VAL A 455 -11.62 2.01 -17.96
N SER A 456 -12.41 1.27 -18.76
CA SER A 456 -13.65 1.78 -19.34
C SER A 456 -14.74 2.05 -18.31
N SER A 457 -14.71 1.35 -17.15
CA SER A 457 -15.66 1.61 -16.07
C SER A 457 -15.44 2.98 -15.41
N VAL A 458 -14.23 3.54 -15.56
CA VAL A 458 -13.82 4.84 -15.02
C VAL A 458 -14.34 5.92 -15.97
N ASP A 459 -15.61 6.31 -15.80
CA ASP A 459 -16.20 7.43 -16.51
C ASP A 459 -16.01 8.71 -15.68
N PRO A 460 -15.25 9.72 -16.16
CA PRO A 460 -14.99 10.97 -15.41
C PRO A 460 -16.27 11.75 -15.04
N GLY A 461 -17.40 11.50 -15.70
CA GLY A 461 -18.68 12.17 -15.46
C GLY A 461 -19.70 11.38 -14.64
N ARG A 462 -19.36 10.18 -14.15
CA ARG A 462 -20.30 9.25 -13.50
C ARG A 462 -19.68 8.64 -12.25
N GLU A 463 -19.19 9.48 -11.35
CA GLU A 463 -18.77 9.00 -10.04
C GLU A 463 -19.99 8.74 -9.16
N PHE A 464 -20.17 7.46 -8.82
CA PHE A 464 -21.01 7.08 -7.71
C PHE A 464 -20.41 7.73 -6.46
N ALA A 465 -21.25 8.52 -5.77
CA ALA A 465 -21.02 8.85 -4.36
C ALA A 465 -20.57 7.57 -3.62
N PRO A 466 -19.61 7.66 -2.67
CA PRO A 466 -19.15 6.51 -1.91
C PRO A 466 -20.37 5.72 -1.46
N ASP A 467 -20.38 4.39 -1.71
CA ASP A 467 -21.50 3.53 -1.33
C ASP A 467 -21.92 3.92 0.09
N ARG A 468 -23.16 4.40 0.25
CA ARG A 468 -23.70 4.77 1.56
C ARG A 468 -23.46 3.57 2.48
N VAL A 469 -22.73 3.80 3.58
CA VAL A 469 -22.61 2.82 4.67
C VAL A 469 -24.02 2.36 5.03
N SER A 470 -24.20 1.06 5.20
CA SER A 470 -25.53 0.51 5.47
C SER A 470 -26.14 1.16 6.71
N ASP A 471 -27.46 1.33 6.73
CA ASP A 471 -28.17 1.83 7.92
C ASP A 471 -27.84 1.01 9.18
N ALA A 472 -27.46 -0.26 9.01
CA ALA A 472 -26.98 -1.12 10.08
C ALA A 472 -25.62 -0.66 10.64
N PHE A 473 -24.64 -0.36 9.77
CA PHE A 473 -23.35 0.19 10.18
C PHE A 473 -23.50 1.58 10.81
N ALA A 474 -24.33 2.45 10.23
CA ALA A 474 -24.60 3.78 10.78
C ALA A 474 -25.28 3.72 12.17
N LYS A 475 -26.21 2.78 12.38
CA LYS A 475 -26.87 2.56 13.68
C LYS A 475 -25.95 1.95 14.73
N ASP A 476 -25.06 1.03 14.33
CA ASP A 476 -24.08 0.46 15.24
C ASP A 476 -22.96 1.45 15.58
N MET A 477 -22.55 2.29 14.63
CA MET A 477 -21.60 3.36 14.89
C MET A 477 -22.18 4.52 15.68
N ARG A 478 -23.47 4.82 15.52
CA ARG A 478 -24.17 5.82 16.35
C ARG A 478 -24.07 5.48 17.85
N LYS A 479 -24.21 4.21 18.23
CA LYS A 479 -24.07 3.78 19.64
C LYS A 479 -22.66 3.98 20.20
N PHE A 480 -21.65 4.02 19.33
CA PHE A 480 -20.25 4.26 19.68
C PHE A 480 -19.85 5.74 19.63
N ILE A 481 -20.64 6.59 18.97
CA ILE A 481 -20.31 8.01 18.67
C ILE A 481 -21.24 9.00 19.41
N GLU A 482 -22.24 8.53 20.17
CA GLU A 482 -23.09 9.38 21.01
C GLU A 482 -22.25 10.16 22.04
N GLY A 483 -21.98 11.44 21.74
CA GLY A 483 -21.22 12.36 22.61
C GLY A 483 -20.44 13.48 21.90
N GLN A 484 -20.37 13.52 20.57
CA GLN A 484 -19.72 14.62 19.82
C GLN A 484 -20.68 15.20 18.77
N PRO A 485 -20.84 16.54 18.68
CA PRO A 485 -21.69 17.14 17.66
C PRO A 485 -20.91 17.16 16.33
N PHE A 486 -21.20 16.20 15.45
CA PHE A 486 -20.84 16.33 14.04
C PHE A 486 -22.02 16.94 13.29
N VAL A 487 -21.86 18.18 12.82
CA VAL A 487 -22.75 18.78 11.83
C VAL A 487 -22.34 18.24 10.46
N TRP A 488 -23.12 17.30 9.92
CA TRP A 488 -23.05 16.96 8.50
C TRP A 488 -23.84 18.00 7.71
N ARG A 489 -23.14 18.76 6.86
CA ARG A 489 -23.77 19.67 5.90
C ARG A 489 -24.12 18.89 4.63
N ASP A 490 -25.34 18.34 4.60
CA ASP A 490 -25.93 17.81 3.37
C ASP A 490 -26.30 18.99 2.45
N LEU A 491 -25.70 19.05 1.25
CA LEU A 491 -26.03 20.08 0.24
C LEU A 491 -27.20 19.66 -0.66
N THR A 492 -27.91 18.57 -0.33
CA THR A 492 -29.01 18.01 -1.12
C THR A 492 -30.19 17.50 -0.28
N TYR A 493 -30.25 17.80 1.03
CA TYR A 493 -31.40 17.41 1.85
C TYR A 493 -32.60 18.33 1.56
N HIS A 494 -33.72 17.72 1.16
CA HIS A 494 -35.04 18.31 0.91
C HIS A 494 -35.25 19.19 -0.34
N GLY A 495 -34.48 19.03 -1.42
CA GLY A 495 -34.89 19.54 -2.75
C GLY A 495 -35.31 21.02 -2.79
N GLY A 496 -34.70 21.88 -1.95
CA GLY A 496 -35.03 23.30 -1.88
C GLY A 496 -36.23 23.66 -0.99
N VAL A 497 -36.57 22.87 0.04
CA VAL A 497 -37.48 23.29 1.11
C VAL A 497 -36.89 23.11 2.51
N ASP A 498 -37.32 23.93 3.47
CA ASP A 498 -36.93 23.80 4.88
C ASP A 498 -37.63 22.61 5.60
N SER A 499 -37.31 22.39 6.88
CA SER A 499 -37.88 21.32 7.71
C SER A 499 -39.39 21.42 7.94
N ALA A 500 -40.05 22.48 7.47
CA ALA A 500 -41.49 22.68 7.51
C ALA A 500 -42.15 22.59 6.12
N GLY A 501 -41.37 22.42 5.04
CA GLY A 501 -41.86 22.26 3.66
C GLY A 501 -42.01 23.57 2.88
N THR A 502 -41.36 24.65 3.30
CA THR A 502 -41.43 25.97 2.61
C THR A 502 -40.33 26.11 1.55
N SER A 503 -40.69 26.51 0.33
CA SER A 503 -39.76 26.78 -0.79
C SER A 503 -38.84 27.97 -0.54
N TRP A 504 -37.54 27.81 -0.85
CA TRP A 504 -36.54 28.89 -0.79
C TRP A 504 -36.79 30.03 -1.79
N GLU A 505 -37.73 29.89 -2.74
CA GLU A 505 -38.12 30.98 -3.64
C GLU A 505 -38.96 32.08 -2.95
N GLY A 506 -39.34 31.88 -1.68
CA GLY A 506 -40.16 32.83 -0.91
C GLY A 506 -39.43 33.61 0.20
N VAL A 507 -38.10 33.52 0.32
CA VAL A 507 -37.37 34.19 1.43
C VAL A 507 -36.95 35.60 1.02
N THR A 508 -37.58 36.62 1.62
CA THR A 508 -37.15 38.03 1.51
C THR A 508 -36.02 38.32 2.51
N TRP A 509 -34.90 38.84 2.01
CA TRP A 509 -33.63 39.07 2.71
C TRP A 509 -33.66 40.09 3.87
N GLU A 510 -34.83 40.68 4.16
CA GLU A 510 -35.01 41.65 5.24
C GLU A 510 -34.97 41.02 6.65
N ASN A 511 -35.04 39.68 6.76
CA ASN A 511 -35.06 38.98 8.05
C ASN A 511 -33.75 38.25 8.40
N VAL A 512 -32.66 38.49 7.66
CA VAL A 512 -31.34 37.93 7.96
C VAL A 512 -30.56 38.92 8.82
N SER A 513 -30.23 38.54 10.06
CA SER A 513 -29.34 39.30 10.94
C SER A 513 -27.88 39.10 10.52
N TRP A 514 -27.30 40.10 9.86
CA TRP A 514 -25.97 40.05 9.24
C TRP A 514 -24.79 40.10 10.24
N ASP A 515 -25.06 40.40 11.50
CA ASP A 515 -24.05 40.50 12.57
C ASP A 515 -23.46 39.15 13.00
N ALA A 516 -24.01 38.02 12.52
CA ALA A 516 -23.56 36.68 12.88
C ALA A 516 -22.63 36.02 11.84
N VAL A 517 -22.24 36.75 10.78
CA VAL A 517 -21.40 36.22 9.71
C VAL A 517 -19.98 36.80 9.83
N THR A 518 -18.99 35.94 10.08
CA THR A 518 -17.57 36.33 10.06
C THR A 518 -17.03 36.23 8.63
N TRP A 519 -16.88 37.40 8.00
CA TRP A 519 -16.54 37.54 6.58
C TRP A 519 -15.08 37.24 6.22
N GLU A 520 -14.23 37.03 7.21
CA GLU A 520 -12.78 36.82 7.04
C GLU A 520 -12.40 35.42 6.54
N ASN A 521 -13.34 34.47 6.51
CA ASN A 521 -13.12 33.09 6.02
C ASN A 521 -13.79 32.81 4.67
N VAL A 522 -14.24 33.84 3.95
CA VAL A 522 -14.83 33.68 2.62
C VAL A 522 -13.77 33.98 1.57
N THR A 523 -13.38 32.95 0.80
CA THR A 523 -12.54 33.11 -0.40
C THR A 523 -13.42 33.49 -1.59
N TRP A 524 -13.28 34.74 -2.05
CA TRP A 524 -14.14 35.35 -3.06
C TRP A 524 -13.79 35.00 -4.51
N GLU A 525 -12.72 34.23 -4.73
CA GLU A 525 -12.21 33.87 -6.06
C GLU A 525 -13.12 32.91 -6.84
N GLY A 526 -14.23 32.44 -6.24
CA GLY A 526 -15.25 31.62 -6.88
C GLY A 526 -16.61 32.31 -7.11
N PHE A 527 -16.75 33.62 -6.80
CA PHE A 527 -18.02 34.32 -6.94
C PHE A 527 -18.16 35.03 -8.29
N THR A 528 -19.17 34.64 -9.09
CA THR A 528 -19.60 35.39 -10.28
C THR A 528 -20.68 36.41 -9.89
N TRP A 529 -20.37 37.69 -10.04
CA TRP A 529 -21.20 38.81 -9.57
C TRP A 529 -22.30 39.27 -10.53
N GLU A 530 -22.52 38.53 -11.63
CA GLU A 530 -23.43 38.95 -12.72
C GLU A 530 -24.93 38.95 -12.34
N GLY A 531 -25.28 38.48 -11.13
CA GLY A 531 -26.67 38.43 -10.65
C GLY A 531 -27.01 39.34 -9.47
N VAL A 532 -26.10 40.21 -9.01
CA VAL A 532 -26.33 40.99 -7.78
C VAL A 532 -26.87 42.39 -8.10
N THR A 533 -28.14 42.65 -7.76
CA THR A 533 -28.74 43.99 -7.79
C THR A 533 -28.53 44.69 -6.46
N TRP A 534 -27.72 45.76 -6.47
CA TRP A 534 -27.26 46.48 -5.28
C TRP A 534 -28.22 47.56 -4.75
N GLU A 535 -29.47 47.60 -5.24
CA GLU A 535 -30.41 48.69 -4.94
C GLU A 535 -30.94 48.71 -3.49
N GLY A 536 -30.54 47.76 -2.64
CA GLY A 536 -31.01 47.65 -1.25
C GLY A 536 -29.96 47.73 -0.15
N VAL A 537 -28.68 48.00 -0.46
CA VAL A 537 -27.63 47.98 0.57
C VAL A 537 -27.37 49.39 1.14
N THR A 538 -27.78 49.64 2.38
CA THR A 538 -27.40 50.84 3.14
C THR A 538 -26.04 50.63 3.80
N TRP A 539 -25.02 51.29 3.25
CA TRP A 539 -23.61 51.10 3.63
C TRP A 539 -23.18 51.75 4.96
N GLU A 540 -24.10 52.39 5.68
CA GLU A 540 -23.79 53.11 6.93
C GLU A 540 -23.61 52.20 8.15
N ALA A 541 -23.83 50.88 8.03
CA ALA A 541 -23.75 49.92 9.13
C ALA A 541 -22.53 48.97 9.09
N VAL A 542 -21.60 49.12 8.14
CA VAL A 542 -20.43 48.22 8.03
C VAL A 542 -19.20 48.85 8.68
N THR A 543 -18.83 48.40 9.89
CA THR A 543 -17.54 48.75 10.52
C THR A 543 -16.45 47.78 10.10
N TRP A 544 -15.39 48.29 9.48
CA TRP A 544 -14.19 47.52 9.13
C TRP A 544 -13.16 47.60 10.26
N GLN A 545 -12.73 46.48 10.82
CA GLN A 545 -11.52 46.42 11.65
C GLN A 545 -10.33 45.94 10.80
N SER A 546 -9.32 46.79 10.64
CA SER A 546 -8.03 46.42 10.06
C SER A 546 -7.08 45.92 11.14
N THR A 547 -6.53 44.72 10.98
CA THR A 547 -5.43 44.20 11.79
C THR A 547 -4.10 44.53 11.11
N ASP A 548 -3.42 45.57 11.58
CA ASP A 548 -1.99 45.73 11.36
C ASP A 548 -1.27 46.28 12.60
N GLN A 549 -0.27 45.51 13.02
CA GLN A 549 0.92 45.80 13.85
C GLN A 549 0.79 46.59 15.16
N GLN A 550 1.30 46.00 16.27
CA GLN A 550 2.61 46.41 16.82
C GLN A 550 3.01 45.65 18.10
N SER A 551 4.31 45.33 18.16
CA SER A 551 5.06 45.06 19.38
C SER A 551 5.24 46.34 20.21
N THR A 552 5.36 46.16 21.51
CA THR A 552 5.68 47.14 22.56
C THR A 552 6.67 48.27 22.20
N GLY A 553 6.31 49.52 22.54
CA GLY A 553 7.22 50.66 22.67
C GLY A 553 6.49 51.92 23.15
N ALA A 554 6.88 52.45 24.31
CA ALA A 554 6.28 53.63 24.92
C ALA A 554 6.73 54.94 24.24
N GLN A 555 5.80 55.89 24.04
CA GLN A 555 6.03 57.31 24.32
C GLN A 555 4.72 58.12 24.27
N SER A 556 4.57 58.99 25.27
CA SER A 556 3.54 60.03 25.40
C SER A 556 3.72 61.13 24.35
N GLY A 557 2.63 61.59 23.72
CA GLY A 557 2.68 62.74 22.81
C GLY A 557 1.31 63.16 22.29
N THR A 558 0.70 64.07 23.03
CA THR A 558 -0.42 64.99 22.75
C THR A 558 -0.76 65.38 21.29
N GLY A 559 -2.06 65.53 21.02
CA GLY A 559 -2.65 66.62 20.21
C GLY A 559 -3.02 66.25 18.77
N THR A 560 -4.27 65.95 18.42
CA THR A 560 -5.35 66.88 17.95
C THR A 560 -4.95 68.03 17.02
N SER A 561 -5.65 68.03 15.87
CA SER A 561 -5.92 69.09 14.87
C SER A 561 -4.74 69.52 13.98
N TRP A 562 -4.91 69.70 12.67
CA TRP A 562 -5.97 70.42 11.95
C TRP A 562 -6.20 69.86 10.52
N ASP A 563 -7.46 69.57 10.16
CA ASP A 563 -8.30 70.27 9.15
C ASP A 563 -7.62 71.07 7.99
N PRO A 564 -8.31 71.33 6.85
CA PRO A 564 -8.91 70.44 5.84
C PRO A 564 -8.71 71.00 4.39
N VAL A 565 -9.49 70.49 3.42
CA VAL A 565 -9.84 71.06 2.09
C VAL A 565 -8.78 70.83 0.99
N ASP A 566 -9.05 70.20 -0.17
CA ASP A 566 -10.28 69.78 -0.88
C ASP A 566 -10.32 68.26 -1.14
#